data_AF-A0A376ZUD5-F1
#
_entry.id   AF-A0A376ZUD5-F1
#
_cell.length_a   1.000
_cell.length_b   1.000
_cell.length_c   1.000
_cell.angle_alpha   90.00
_cell.angle_beta   90.00
_cell.angle_gamma   90.00
#
_symmetry.space_group_name_H-M   'P 1'
#
loop_
_entity.id
_entity.type
_entity.pdbx_description
1 polymer ?
#
loop_
_entity_poly.entity_id
_entity_poly.type
_entity_poly.pdbx_seq_one_letter_code
_entity_poly.pdbx_strand_id
1 'polypeptide(L)'
;MRHFATESGKSKGQFYTPAEVSRILAKVIGITPDTPQDATVYDPTCGSGSLLLKVNDEARRGLSIFGQEMDNATSALARMNMILHNNATAKIWQGNTLSDPQWKEANGN
;
A
#
# COMPACT_ATOMS: atom_id res chain seq x y z
N MET A 1 -9.42 10.86 0.37
CA MET A 1 -10.07 9.53 0.43
C MET A 1 -10.97 9.28 1.64
N ARG A 2 -10.69 9.85 2.83
CA ARG A 2 -11.51 9.61 4.03
C ARG A 2 -13.02 9.87 3.81
N HIS A 3 -13.37 10.90 3.03
CA HIS A 3 -14.75 11.24 2.70
C HIS A 3 -15.43 10.29 1.69
N PHE A 4 -14.69 9.67 0.77
CA PHE A 4 -15.24 8.71 -0.20
C PHE A 4 -15.45 7.31 0.42
N ALA A 5 -14.56 6.89 1.32
CA ALA A 5 -14.68 5.61 2.02
C ALA A 5 -15.86 5.58 3.02
N THR A 6 -16.30 6.74 3.51
CA THR A 6 -17.44 6.86 4.41
C THR A 6 -18.79 6.71 3.70
N GLU A 7 -18.88 6.98 2.39
CA GLU A 7 -20.15 7.03 1.65
C GLU A 7 -20.52 5.72 0.93
N SER A 8 -19.57 4.81 0.68
CA SER A 8 -19.77 3.71 -0.28
C SER A 8 -20.48 2.45 0.24
N GLY A 9 -20.95 2.41 1.49
CA GLY A 9 -21.85 1.36 2.03
C GLY A 9 -21.32 -0.09 2.08
N LYS A 10 -20.21 -0.41 1.40
CA LYS A 10 -19.54 -1.72 1.42
C LYS A 10 -18.63 -1.83 2.64
N SER A 11 -18.50 -3.03 3.21
CA SER A 11 -17.74 -3.33 4.43
C SER A 11 -16.37 -2.63 4.45
N LYS A 12 -16.19 -1.75 5.43
CA LYS A 12 -15.23 -0.63 5.49
C LYS A 12 -13.75 -1.02 5.59
N GLY A 13 -13.44 -2.28 5.88
CA GLY A 13 -12.08 -2.73 6.20
C GLY A 13 -11.15 -2.92 4.98
N GLN A 14 -11.70 -3.16 3.80
CA GLN A 14 -10.90 -3.50 2.61
C GLN A 14 -10.38 -2.28 1.84
N PHE A 15 -10.98 -1.11 2.04
CA PHE A 15 -10.66 0.06 1.20
C PHE A 15 -9.66 1.02 1.86
N TYR A 16 -9.62 1.07 3.19
CA TYR A 16 -8.88 2.11 3.90
C TYR A 16 -8.46 1.69 5.31
N THR A 17 -7.15 1.71 5.55
CA THR A 17 -6.56 1.67 6.89
C THR A 17 -6.44 3.11 7.43
N PRO A 18 -7.02 3.43 8.61
CA PRO A 18 -6.85 4.74 9.23
C PRO A 18 -5.38 5.13 9.38
N ALA A 19 -5.07 6.41 9.14
CA ALA A 19 -3.70 6.90 9.12
C ALA A 19 -2.94 6.61 10.43
N GLU A 20 -3.63 6.70 11.57
CA GLU A 20 -3.08 6.41 12.89
C GLU A 20 -2.64 4.95 13.02
N VAL A 21 -3.44 4.02 12.49
CA VAL A 21 -3.11 2.58 12.47
C VAL A 21 -1.92 2.33 11.56
N SER A 22 -1.90 2.95 10.39
CA SER A 22 -0.79 2.80 9.43
C SER A 22 0.55 3.25 10.00
N ARG A 23 0.60 4.37 10.74
CA ARG A 23 1.82 4.86 11.39
C ARG A 23 2.29 3.94 12.51
N ILE A 24 1.37 3.35 13.26
CA ILE A 24 1.72 2.35 14.28
C ILE A 24 2.32 1.12 13.62
N LEU A 25 1.69 0.61 12.56
CA LEU A 25 2.20 -0.54 11.81
C LEU A 25 3.61 -0.30 11.26
N ALA A 26 3.86 0.87 10.65
CA ALA A 26 5.18 1.26 10.16
C ALA A 26 6.26 1.14 11.25
N LYS A 27 5.97 1.64 12.45
CA LYS A 27 6.89 1.56 13.61
C LYS A 27 7.10 0.14 14.10
N VAL A 28 6.04 -0.68 14.14
CA VAL A 28 6.10 -2.09 14.56
C VAL A 28 7.03 -2.89 13.64
N ILE A 29 6.98 -2.63 12.33
CA ILE A 29 7.84 -3.32 11.35
C ILE A 29 9.23 -2.66 11.18
N GLY A 30 9.56 -1.67 12.01
CA GLY A 30 10.90 -1.05 12.04
C GLY A 30 11.17 -0.01 10.95
N ILE A 31 10.14 0.55 10.32
CA ILE A 31 10.31 1.70 9.43
C ILE A 31 10.53 2.96 10.28
N THR A 32 11.62 3.67 9.98
CA THR A 32 12.09 4.85 10.70
C THR A 32 12.61 5.89 9.71
N PRO A 33 12.85 7.15 10.15
CA PRO A 33 13.48 8.15 9.29
C PRO A 33 14.85 7.75 8.72
N ASP A 34 15.56 6.83 9.38
CA ASP A 34 16.88 6.35 8.96
C ASP A 34 16.83 5.08 8.08
N THR A 35 15.62 4.58 7.77
CA THR A 35 15.44 3.41 6.89
C THR A 35 16.24 3.58 5.59
N PRO A 36 16.99 2.54 5.16
CA PRO A 36 17.74 2.55 3.91
C PRO A 36 16.85 2.79 2.69
N GLN A 37 17.40 3.45 1.66
CA GLN A 37 16.63 3.80 0.46
C GLN A 37 16.31 2.59 -0.43
N ASP A 38 17.09 1.52 -0.31
CA ASP A 38 16.85 0.22 -0.96
C ASP A 38 15.82 -0.64 -0.23
N ALA A 39 15.29 -0.17 0.91
CA ALA A 39 14.21 -0.85 1.60
C ALA A 39 12.93 -0.86 0.75
N THR A 40 12.19 -1.95 0.88
CA THR A 40 10.96 -2.20 0.15
C THR A 40 9.80 -2.39 1.13
N VAL A 41 8.58 -2.09 0.69
CA VAL A 41 7.36 -2.38 1.44
C VAL A 41 6.36 -3.08 0.52
N TYR A 42 5.73 -4.13 1.03
CA TYR A 42 4.74 -4.92 0.30
C TYR A 42 3.46 -5.11 1.13
N ASP A 43 2.31 -4.92 0.49
CA ASP A 43 0.98 -5.23 1.05
C ASP A 43 0.19 -6.09 0.03
N PRO A 44 -0.09 -7.38 0.33
CA PRO A 44 -0.75 -8.30 -0.59
C PRO A 44 -2.25 -8.01 -0.80
N THR A 45 -2.83 -7.11 -0.01
CA THR A 45 -4.25 -6.72 -0.07
C THR A 45 -4.36 -5.23 0.13
N CYS A 46 -3.67 -4.46 -0.72
CA CYS A 46 -3.36 -3.06 -0.45
C CYS A 46 -4.56 -2.11 -0.49
N GLY A 47 -5.73 -2.57 -0.96
CA GLY A 47 -6.91 -1.74 -1.11
C GLY A 47 -6.57 -0.50 -1.93
N SER A 48 -6.89 0.68 -1.40
CA SER A 48 -6.56 1.97 -2.04
C SER A 48 -5.08 2.37 -2.00
N GLY A 49 -4.19 1.57 -1.41
CA GLY A 49 -2.77 1.88 -1.25
C GLY A 49 -2.47 2.88 -0.12
N SER A 50 -3.48 3.29 0.66
CA SER A 50 -3.31 4.29 1.73
C SER A 50 -2.33 3.86 2.82
N LEU A 51 -2.33 2.57 3.18
CA LEU A 51 -1.39 2.03 4.18
C LEU A 51 0.06 2.18 3.68
N LEU A 52 0.34 1.69 2.47
CA LEU A 52 1.65 1.78 1.84
C LEU A 52 2.19 3.21 1.78
N LEU A 53 1.35 4.18 1.38
CA LEU A 53 1.73 5.60 1.37
C LEU A 53 2.10 6.11 2.77
N LYS A 54 1.32 5.76 3.79
CA LYS A 54 1.60 6.18 5.17
C LYS A 54 2.84 5.53 5.74
N VAL A 55 3.14 4.29 5.36
CA VAL A 55 4.41 3.62 5.72
C VAL A 55 5.58 4.32 5.04
N ASN A 56 5.46 4.65 3.75
CA ASN A 56 6.47 5.39 3.01
C ASN A 56 6.75 6.78 3.61
N ASP A 57 5.72 7.48 4.09
CA ASP A 57 5.87 8.80 4.74
C ASP A 57 6.75 8.76 6.00
N GLU A 58 6.86 7.60 6.68
CA GLU A 58 7.71 7.45 7.88
C GLU A 58 9.19 7.23 7.52
N ALA A 59 9.51 6.85 6.28
CA ALA A 59 10.86 6.72 5.77
C ALA A 59 11.29 8.01 5.05
N ARG A 60 12.23 8.78 5.63
CA ARG A 60 12.63 10.10 5.10
C ARG A 60 13.15 10.06 3.66
N ARG A 61 13.73 8.94 3.24
CA ARG A 61 14.29 8.73 1.89
C ARG A 61 13.32 8.02 0.93
N GLY A 62 12.11 7.70 1.38
CA GLY A 62 11.16 6.88 0.66
C GLY A 62 11.53 5.40 0.64
N LEU A 63 10.60 4.59 0.13
CA LEU A 63 10.68 3.14 -0.01
C LEU A 63 10.31 2.75 -1.45
N SER A 64 10.77 1.58 -1.89
CA SER A 64 10.18 0.96 -3.08
C SER A 64 8.85 0.29 -2.70
N ILE A 65 7.75 0.79 -3.26
CA ILE A 65 6.39 0.39 -2.89
C ILE A 65 5.87 -0.70 -3.83
N PHE A 66 5.38 -1.77 -3.23
CA PHE A 66 4.76 -2.91 -3.90
C PHE A 66 3.40 -3.22 -3.26
N GLY A 67 2.40 -3.58 -4.05
CA GLY A 67 1.10 -3.96 -3.50
C GLY A 67 0.28 -4.78 -4.46
N GLN A 68 -0.63 -5.60 -3.93
CA GLN A 68 -1.56 -6.39 -4.73
C GLN A 68 -3.00 -6.11 -4.28
N GLU A 69 -3.92 -6.03 -5.23
CA GLU A 69 -5.34 -5.82 -4.96
C GLU A 69 -6.18 -6.64 -5.95
N MET A 70 -7.22 -7.31 -5.43
CA MET A 70 -8.07 -8.19 -6.23
C MET A 70 -9.03 -7.38 -7.10
N ASP A 71 -9.67 -6.35 -6.54
CA ASP A 71 -10.69 -5.58 -7.23
C ASP A 71 -10.07 -4.62 -8.27
N ASN A 72 -10.63 -4.63 -9.48
CA ASN A 72 -10.09 -3.83 -10.60
C ASN A 72 -10.24 -2.32 -10.36
N ALA A 73 -11.38 -1.86 -9.83
CA ALA A 73 -11.58 -0.44 -9.57
C ALA A 73 -10.68 0.06 -8.43
N THR A 74 -10.50 -0.76 -7.40
CA THR A 74 -9.69 -0.45 -6.23
C THR A 74 -8.20 -0.47 -6.54
N SER A 75 -7.72 -1.43 -7.34
CA SER A 75 -6.33 -1.45 -7.81
C SER A 75 -6.02 -0.25 -8.73
N ALA A 76 -6.95 0.15 -9.60
CA ALA A 76 -6.82 1.37 -10.39
C ALA A 76 -6.77 2.63 -9.51
N LEU A 77 -7.62 2.72 -8.49
CA LEU A 77 -7.60 3.80 -7.50
C LEU A 77 -6.27 3.84 -6.74
N ALA A 78 -5.73 2.69 -6.34
CA ALA A 78 -4.43 2.61 -5.69
C ALA A 78 -3.31 3.16 -6.58
N ARG A 79 -3.28 2.79 -7.87
CA ARG A 79 -2.31 3.33 -8.83
C ARG A 79 -2.44 4.85 -8.97
N MET A 80 -3.67 5.37 -9.05
CA MET A 80 -3.90 6.82 -9.08
C MET A 80 -3.40 7.50 -7.80
N ASN A 81 -3.67 6.90 -6.63
CA ASN A 81 -3.21 7.45 -5.35
C ASN A 81 -1.68 7.50 -5.26
N MET A 82 -0.99 6.45 -5.73
CA MET A 82 0.47 6.45 -5.78
C MET A 82 1.00 7.61 -6.61
N ILE A 83 0.46 7.82 -7.81
CA ILE A 83 0.85 8.93 -8.70
C ILE A 83 0.57 10.29 -8.04
N LEU A 84 -0.63 10.49 -7.49
CA LEU A 84 -1.03 11.76 -6.86
C LEU A 84 -0.21 12.11 -5.61
N HIS A 85 0.40 11.11 -4.97
CA HIS A 85 1.29 11.30 -3.82
C HIS A 85 2.77 11.14 -4.19
N ASN A 86 3.15 11.41 -5.44
CA ASN A 86 4.54 11.41 -5.93
C ASN A 86 5.27 10.07 -5.84
N ASN A 87 4.56 8.94 -5.88
CA ASN A 87 5.09 7.58 -5.86
C ASN A 87 4.83 6.85 -7.18
N ALA A 88 5.07 7.50 -8.32
CA ALA A 88 4.73 6.98 -9.65
C ALA A 88 5.45 5.67 -10.05
N THR A 89 6.54 5.32 -9.36
CA THR A 89 7.31 4.08 -9.56
C THR A 89 6.74 2.88 -8.79
N ALA A 90 5.75 3.10 -7.92
CA ALA A 90 5.10 2.03 -7.15
C ALA A 90 4.47 0.98 -8.09
N LYS A 91 4.63 -0.30 -7.75
CA LYS A 91 4.02 -1.41 -8.50
C LYS A 91 2.80 -1.92 -7.75
N ILE A 92 1.62 -1.69 -8.32
CA ILE A 92 0.36 -2.27 -7.86
C ILE A 92 -0.11 -3.29 -8.89
N TRP A 93 -0.21 -4.55 -8.49
CA TRP A 93 -0.75 -5.63 -9.32
C TRP A 93 -2.24 -5.82 -9.05
N GLN A 94 -3.01 -6.05 -10.13
CA GLN A 94 -4.39 -6.48 -10.04
C GLN A 94 -4.44 -8.01 -10.07
N GLY A 95 -5.03 -8.64 -9.07
CA GLY A 95 -5.18 -10.10 -9.00
C GLY A 95 -5.45 -10.61 -7.59
N ASN A 96 -5.96 -11.83 -7.50
CA ASN A 96 -6.21 -12.47 -6.20
C ASN A 96 -4.89 -12.98 -5.60
N THR A 97 -4.51 -12.48 -4.43
CA THR A 97 -3.22 -12.83 -3.79
C THR A 97 -3.10 -14.31 -3.40
N LEU A 98 -4.21 -15.01 -3.16
CA LEU A 98 -4.17 -16.43 -2.79
C LEU A 98 -4.02 -17.34 -4.02
N SER A 99 -4.72 -17.05 -5.12
CA SER A 99 -4.68 -17.89 -6.32
C SER A 99 -3.60 -17.48 -7.33
N ASP A 100 -3.19 -16.21 -7.32
CA ASP A 100 -2.15 -15.65 -8.19
C ASP A 100 -1.30 -14.61 -7.41
N PRO A 101 -0.53 -15.07 -6.41
CA PRO A 101 0.36 -14.19 -5.64
C PRO A 101 1.41 -13.56 -6.55
N GLN A 102 1.64 -12.26 -6.41
CA GLN A 102 2.61 -11.53 -7.25
C GLN A 102 3.99 -11.40 -6.59
N TRP A 103 4.10 -11.85 -5.34
CA TRP A 103 5.35 -11.90 -4.58
C TRP A 103 5.61 -13.36 -4.18
N LYS A 104 6.30 -14.13 -5.04
CA LYS A 104 6.39 -15.60 -4.91
C LYS A 104 7.66 -16.06 -4.21
N GLU A 105 8.73 -15.27 -4.27
CA GLU A 105 10.04 -15.63 -3.74
C GLU A 105 10.63 -14.58 -2.78
N ALA A 106 11.60 -15.02 -1.96
CA ALA A 106 12.39 -14.13 -1.10
C ALA A 106 13.21 -13.09 -1.89
N ASN A 107 13.37 -13.28 -3.20
CA ASN A 107 14.00 -12.35 -4.14
C ASN A 107 12.99 -11.50 -4.96
N GLY A 108 11.68 -11.64 -4.72
CA GLY A 108 10.65 -10.84 -5.38
C GLY A 108 10.25 -11.27 -6.79
N ASN A 109 10.56 -12.51 -7.21
CA ASN A 109 9.96 -13.15 -8.40
C ASN A 109 8.75 -14.02 -8.04
#